data_AF-A0A918TJJ0-F1
#
_entry.id   AF-A0A918TJJ0-F1
#
_cell.length_a   1.000
_cell.length_b   1.000
_cell.length_c   1.000
_cell.angle_alpha   90.00
_cell.angle_beta   90.00
_cell.angle_gamma   90.00
#
_symmetry.space_group_name_H-M   'P 1'
#
loop_
_entity.id
_entity.type
_entity.pdbx_description
1 polymer ?
#
loop_
_entity_poly.entity_id
_entity_poly.type
_entity_poly.pdbx_seq_one_letter_code
_entity_poly.pdbx_strand_id
1 'polypeptide(L)'
;MESSEVNELLSQARPQTSEGADLLLDLRDLLLNDGHPGTCVQCFFSLLGNLDRPGSLTPLRIWLEEHLEVAVRINGETRERFPVRFGKSRNLQDYCENTFEFIRSDRSYQEDKIHLSFQYRVAMAA
;
A
#
# COMPACT_ATOMS: atom_id res chain seq x y z
N MET A 1 15.14 3.79 1.00
CA MET A 1 15.04 4.29 -0.40
C MET A 1 15.76 5.63 -0.53
N GLU A 2 16.34 5.98 -1.69
CA GLU A 2 17.09 7.25 -1.85
C GLU A 2 16.15 8.46 -2.07
N SER A 3 16.58 9.65 -1.62
CA SER A 3 15.72 10.85 -1.71
C SER A 3 15.38 11.31 -3.12
N SER A 4 16.23 11.04 -4.11
CA SER A 4 15.94 11.35 -5.51
C SER A 4 14.80 10.51 -6.05
N GLU A 5 14.76 9.22 -5.69
CA GLU A 5 13.72 8.28 -6.10
C GLU A 5 12.37 8.65 -5.49
N VAL A 6 12.34 8.97 -4.18
CA VAL A 6 11.11 9.43 -3.52
C VAL A 6 10.55 10.70 -4.16
N ASN A 7 11.43 11.67 -4.47
CA ASN A 7 11.01 12.90 -5.12
C ASN A 7 10.47 12.64 -6.54
N GLU A 8 11.01 11.67 -7.27
CA GLU A 8 10.51 11.27 -8.58
C GLU A 8 9.10 10.67 -8.48
N LEU A 9 8.90 9.72 -7.55
CA LEU A 9 7.62 9.07 -7.30
C LEU A 9 6.50 10.07 -6.95
N LEU A 10 6.86 11.15 -6.25
CA LEU A 10 5.94 12.18 -5.76
C LEU A 10 5.90 13.45 -6.62
N SER A 11 6.72 13.54 -7.68
CA SER A 11 6.97 14.77 -8.44
C SER A 11 5.72 15.43 -9.03
N GLN A 12 4.70 14.63 -9.36
CA GLN A 12 3.46 15.07 -9.98
C GLN A 12 2.32 15.25 -8.96
N ALA A 13 2.51 14.89 -7.70
CA ALA A 13 1.50 15.05 -6.66
C ALA A 13 1.25 16.55 -6.42
N ARG A 14 0.00 16.98 -6.58
CA ARG A 14 -0.45 18.36 -6.34
C ARG A 14 -1.68 18.31 -5.43
N PRO A 15 -1.46 18.36 -4.09
CA PRO A 15 -2.55 18.38 -3.13
C PRO A 15 -3.42 19.63 -3.28
N GLN A 16 -4.72 19.49 -3.07
CA GLN A 16 -5.69 20.60 -3.13
C GLN A 16 -5.89 21.30 -1.78
N THR A 17 -5.47 20.66 -0.69
CA THR A 17 -5.70 21.10 0.70
C THR A 17 -4.39 21.16 1.46
N SER A 18 -4.37 21.90 2.57
CA SER A 18 -3.23 21.89 3.51
C SER A 18 -3.02 20.49 4.10
N GLU A 19 -4.12 19.80 4.46
CA GLU A 19 -4.08 18.42 4.92
C GLU A 19 -3.43 17.49 3.89
N GLY A 20 -3.76 17.65 2.61
CA GLY A 20 -3.12 16.88 1.53
C GLY A 20 -1.63 17.20 1.37
N ALA A 21 -1.21 18.43 1.65
CA ALA A 21 0.20 18.80 1.66
C ALA A 21 0.95 18.14 2.83
N ASP A 22 0.34 18.10 4.02
CA ASP A 22 0.88 17.41 5.18
C ASP A 22 0.99 15.89 4.91
N LEU A 23 -0.06 15.27 4.35
CA LEU A 23 -0.04 13.86 3.94
C LEU A 23 1.07 13.54 2.93
N LEU A 24 1.37 14.47 2.02
CA LEU A 24 2.46 14.31 1.05
C LEU A 24 3.83 14.33 1.75
N LEU A 25 4.01 15.19 2.75
CA LEU A 25 5.23 15.26 3.56
C LEU A 25 5.39 14.01 4.43
N ASP A 26 4.34 13.57 5.10
CA ASP A 26 4.32 12.36 5.92
C ASP A 26 4.68 11.13 5.09
N LEU A 27 4.09 11.02 3.90
CA LEU A 27 4.37 9.93 2.97
C LEU A 27 5.82 9.95 2.49
N ARG A 28 6.37 11.13 2.18
CA ARG A 28 7.78 11.27 1.83
C ARG A 28 8.68 10.78 2.97
N ASP A 29 8.38 11.16 4.20
CA ASP A 29 9.17 10.76 5.37
C ASP A 29 9.10 9.26 5.64
N LEU A 30 7.90 8.66 5.51
CA LEU A 30 7.70 7.21 5.60
C LEU A 30 8.52 6.46 4.54
N LEU A 31 8.53 6.95 3.31
CA LEU A 31 9.25 6.34 2.19
C LEU A 31 10.78 6.43 2.36
N LEU A 32 11.28 7.50 2.94
CA LEU A 32 12.72 7.68 3.19
C LEU A 32 13.24 6.84 4.35
N ASN A 33 12.43 6.70 5.40
CA ASN A 33 12.84 6.07 6.66
C ASN A 33 12.36 4.61 6.80
N ASP A 34 12.02 3.96 5.68
CA ASP A 34 11.50 2.58 5.64
C ASP A 34 10.34 2.36 6.64
N GLY A 35 9.40 3.30 6.67
CA GLY A 35 8.26 3.33 7.58
C GLY A 35 7.32 2.14 7.42
N HIS A 36 6.44 1.90 8.40
CA HIS A 36 5.60 0.70 8.40
C HIS A 36 4.74 0.60 7.12
N PRO A 37 4.75 -0.53 6.39
CA PRO A 37 4.12 -0.64 5.06
C PRO A 37 2.61 -0.38 5.09
N GLY A 38 1.92 -0.80 6.15
CA GLY A 38 0.49 -0.48 6.31
C GLY A 38 0.21 1.02 6.43
N THR A 39 1.12 1.77 7.07
CA THR A 39 1.00 3.22 7.19
C THR A 39 1.28 3.89 5.84
N CYS A 40 2.25 3.41 5.08
CA CYS A 40 2.51 3.88 3.70
C CYS A 40 1.28 3.70 2.81
N VAL A 41 0.61 2.55 2.87
CA VAL A 41 -0.62 2.30 2.10
C VAL A 41 -1.77 3.20 2.57
N GLN A 42 -1.91 3.40 3.87
CA GLN A 42 -2.92 4.31 4.42
C GLN A 42 -2.69 5.75 3.94
N CYS A 43 -1.47 6.28 4.08
CA CYS A 43 -1.11 7.61 3.60
C CYS A 43 -1.31 7.75 2.08
N PHE A 44 -0.97 6.72 1.30
CA PHE A 44 -1.22 6.71 -0.15
C PHE A 44 -2.71 6.92 -0.47
N PHE A 45 -3.62 6.16 0.14
CA PHE A 45 -5.05 6.29 -0.13
C PHE A 45 -5.64 7.61 0.41
N SER A 46 -5.18 8.08 1.58
CA SER A 46 -5.59 9.38 2.11
C SER A 46 -5.15 10.52 1.19
N LEU A 47 -3.92 10.46 0.68
CA LEU A 47 -3.40 11.43 -0.27
C LEU A 47 -4.16 11.35 -1.60
N LEU A 48 -4.47 10.15 -2.10
CA LEU A 48 -5.22 9.96 -3.35
C LEU A 48 -6.56 10.71 -3.36
N GLY A 49 -7.26 10.75 -2.21
CA GLY A 49 -8.51 11.49 -2.04
C GLY A 49 -8.36 13.02 -1.97
N ASN A 50 -7.13 13.53 -1.79
CA ASN A 50 -6.81 14.95 -1.63
C ASN A 50 -6.12 15.57 -2.87
N LEU A 51 -6.03 14.84 -3.98
CA LEU A 51 -5.36 15.27 -5.20
C LEU A 51 -6.33 15.75 -6.27
N ASP A 52 -5.92 16.80 -6.99
CA ASP A 52 -6.64 17.29 -8.17
C ASP A 52 -6.69 16.24 -9.29
N ARG A 53 -5.59 15.49 -9.44
CA ARG A 53 -5.45 14.43 -10.43
C ARG A 53 -4.98 13.16 -9.74
N PRO A 54 -5.89 12.21 -9.42
CA PRO A 54 -5.52 10.95 -8.77
C PRO A 54 -4.46 10.15 -9.55
N GLY A 55 -4.46 10.25 -10.88
CA GLY A 55 -3.46 9.60 -11.75
C GLY A 55 -2.02 10.09 -11.54
N SER A 56 -1.81 11.22 -10.85
CA SER A 56 -0.45 11.72 -10.54
C SER A 56 0.33 10.81 -9.58
N LEU A 57 -0.35 9.98 -8.78
CA LEU A 57 0.30 8.97 -7.93
C LEU A 57 0.51 7.63 -8.63
N THR A 58 0.31 7.53 -9.93
CA THR A 58 0.53 6.27 -10.66
C THR A 58 1.95 5.69 -10.45
N PRO A 59 3.04 6.49 -10.50
CA PRO A 59 4.38 5.98 -10.25
C PRO A 59 4.51 5.37 -8.85
N LEU A 60 4.04 6.09 -7.83
CA LEU A 60 4.03 5.59 -6.45
C LEU A 60 3.16 4.34 -6.28
N ARG A 61 1.99 4.30 -6.91
CA ARG A 61 1.11 3.13 -6.90
C ARG A 61 1.84 1.90 -7.41
N ILE A 62 2.51 2.02 -8.57
CA ILE A 62 3.29 0.95 -9.18
C ILE A 62 4.39 0.49 -8.22
N TRP A 63 5.15 1.44 -7.67
CA TRP A 63 6.21 1.14 -6.72
C TRP A 63 5.69 0.35 -5.51
N LEU A 64 4.59 0.79 -4.89
CA LEU A 64 3.96 0.08 -3.77
C LEU A 64 3.49 -1.33 -4.17
N GLU A 65 2.89 -1.50 -5.35
CA GLU A 65 2.46 -2.82 -5.86
C GLU A 65 3.64 -3.75 -6.21
N GLU A 66 4.82 -3.21 -6.46
CA GLU A 66 6.05 -3.96 -6.74
C GLU A 66 6.82 -4.31 -5.45
N HIS A 67 6.78 -3.44 -4.44
CA HIS A 67 7.58 -3.57 -3.23
C HIS A 67 6.79 -4.11 -2.04
N LEU A 68 5.45 -4.10 -2.11
CA LEU A 68 4.60 -4.63 -1.05
C LEU A 68 3.96 -5.97 -1.41
N GLU A 69 3.66 -6.71 -0.36
CA GLU A 69 2.89 -7.94 -0.36
C GLU A 69 1.91 -7.95 0.82
N VAL A 70 0.82 -8.69 0.66
CA VAL A 70 -0.09 -9.04 1.74
C VAL A 70 0.32 -10.40 2.27
N ALA A 71 0.66 -10.46 3.55
CA ALA A 71 0.89 -11.71 4.25
C ALA A 71 -0.38 -12.18 4.93
N VAL A 72 -0.74 -13.43 4.71
CA VAL A 72 -1.86 -14.12 5.37
C VAL A 72 -1.29 -14.92 6.52
N ARG A 73 -1.80 -14.67 7.73
CA ARG A 73 -1.42 -15.38 8.94
C ARG A 73 -2.60 -16.09 9.57
N ILE A 74 -2.40 -17.36 9.90
CA ILE A 74 -3.40 -18.20 10.57
C ILE A 74 -2.70 -18.86 11.77
N ASN A 75 -3.27 -18.69 12.95
CA ASN A 75 -2.70 -19.18 14.21
C ASN A 75 -1.25 -18.69 14.46
N GLY A 76 -0.95 -17.45 14.04
CA GLY A 76 0.36 -16.82 14.22
C GLY A 76 1.41 -17.19 13.15
N GLU A 77 1.13 -18.17 12.30
CA GLU A 77 2.04 -18.59 11.22
C GLU A 77 1.67 -17.96 9.89
N THR A 78 2.67 -17.50 9.13
CA THR A 78 2.47 -17.06 7.75
C THR A 78 2.14 -18.27 6.88
N ARG A 79 0.95 -18.26 6.27
CA ARG A 79 0.50 -19.33 5.37
C ARG A 79 0.85 -19.04 3.92
N GLU A 80 0.63 -17.80 3.50
CA GLU A 80 0.96 -17.35 2.15
C GLU A 80 1.28 -15.87 2.14
N ARG A 81 1.91 -15.44 1.04
CA ARG A 81 2.13 -14.04 0.71
C ARG A 81 1.80 -13.84 -0.76
N PHE A 82 1.19 -12.70 -1.08
CA PHE A 82 0.92 -12.34 -2.47
C PHE A 82 1.13 -10.84 -2.72
N PRO A 83 1.52 -10.47 -3.94
CA PRO A 83 1.67 -9.08 -4.35
C PRO A 83 0.48 -8.20 -3.99
N VAL A 84 0.75 -6.99 -3.49
CA VAL A 84 -0.29 -5.96 -3.43
C VAL A 84 -0.73 -5.60 -4.86
N ARG A 85 -2.04 -5.44 -5.03
CA ARG A 85 -2.70 -5.06 -6.29
C ARG A 85 -3.85 -4.12 -5.95
N PHE A 86 -3.61 -2.80 -5.99
CA PHE A 86 -4.65 -1.82 -5.69
C PHE A 86 -5.69 -1.76 -6.80
N GLY A 87 -5.29 -1.99 -8.06
CA GLY A 87 -6.20 -2.08 -9.19
C GLY A 87 -7.02 -0.81 -9.37
N LYS A 88 -8.36 -0.94 -9.25
CA LYS A 88 -9.33 0.18 -9.33
C LYS A 88 -9.83 0.66 -7.96
N SER A 89 -9.24 0.17 -6.86
CA SER A 89 -9.65 0.57 -5.50
C SER A 89 -9.49 2.07 -5.32
N ARG A 90 -10.53 2.74 -4.85
CA ARG A 90 -10.54 4.21 -4.71
C ARG A 90 -10.06 4.67 -3.35
N ASN A 91 -10.12 3.79 -2.36
CA ASN A 91 -9.73 4.04 -0.99
C ASN A 91 -9.26 2.71 -0.35
N LEU A 92 -8.74 2.81 0.88
CA LEU A 92 -8.23 1.65 1.61
C LEU A 92 -9.32 0.62 1.94
N GLN A 93 -10.54 1.06 2.25
CA GLN A 93 -11.65 0.18 2.58
C GLN A 93 -12.03 -0.69 1.37
N ASP A 94 -12.23 -0.07 0.20
CA ASP A 94 -12.50 -0.76 -1.07
C ASP A 94 -11.41 -1.82 -1.33
N TYR A 95 -10.14 -1.48 -1.11
CA TYR A 95 -9.03 -2.42 -1.30
C TYR A 95 -9.10 -3.61 -0.31
N CYS A 96 -9.31 -3.32 0.97
CA CYS A 96 -9.39 -4.33 2.02
C CYS A 96 -10.54 -5.31 1.75
N GLU A 97 -11.74 -4.81 1.45
CA GLU A 97 -12.92 -5.62 1.15
C GLU A 97 -12.66 -6.57 -0.03
N ASN A 98 -12.18 -6.03 -1.16
CA ASN A 98 -11.85 -6.85 -2.34
C ASN A 98 -10.78 -7.91 -2.03
N THR A 99 -9.77 -7.56 -1.22
CA THR A 99 -8.71 -8.49 -0.82
C THR A 99 -9.25 -9.60 0.07
N PHE A 100 -10.13 -9.28 1.03
CA PHE A 100 -10.78 -10.28 1.87
C PHE A 100 -11.68 -11.21 1.05
N GLU A 101 -12.48 -10.67 0.14
CA GLU A 101 -13.34 -11.48 -0.73
C GLU A 101 -12.53 -12.41 -1.64
N PHE A 102 -11.45 -11.90 -2.23
CA PHE A 102 -10.51 -12.72 -3.02
C PHE A 102 -9.96 -13.89 -2.21
N ILE A 103 -9.44 -13.64 -1.01
CA ILE A 103 -8.88 -14.71 -0.15
C ILE A 103 -9.95 -15.73 0.22
N ARG A 104 -11.14 -15.29 0.63
CA ARG A 104 -12.20 -16.22 1.04
C ARG A 104 -12.72 -17.07 -0.12
N SER A 105 -12.84 -16.48 -1.31
CA SER A 105 -13.35 -17.16 -2.50
C SER A 105 -12.33 -18.11 -3.14
N ASP A 106 -11.06 -17.71 -3.23
CA ASP A 106 -10.02 -18.44 -3.95
C ASP A 106 -9.34 -19.53 -3.09
N ARG A 107 -9.26 -19.33 -1.76
CA ARG A 107 -8.45 -20.19 -0.88
C ARG A 107 -9.26 -21.11 0.04
N SER A 108 -10.57 -20.90 0.16
CA SER A 108 -11.46 -21.75 0.97
C SER A 108 -10.94 -22.03 2.39
N TYR A 109 -10.23 -21.06 2.99
CA TYR A 109 -9.75 -21.19 4.37
C TYR A 109 -10.94 -21.45 5.31
N GLN A 110 -10.82 -22.48 6.14
CA GLN A 110 -11.88 -22.91 7.06
C GLN A 110 -11.72 -22.28 8.45
N GLU A 111 -10.65 -21.52 8.67
CA GLU A 111 -10.32 -20.90 9.92
C GLU A 111 -11.12 -19.61 10.14
N ASP A 112 -11.72 -19.50 11.31
CA ASP A 112 -12.54 -18.34 11.69
C ASP A 112 -11.73 -17.05 11.81
N LYS A 113 -10.41 -17.16 12.05
CA LYS A 113 -9.52 -16.02 12.28
C LYS A 113 -8.33 -16.02 11.34
N ILE A 114 -8.42 -15.14 10.34
CA ILE A 114 -7.35 -14.87 9.39
C ILE A 114 -6.84 -13.45 9.66
N HIS A 115 -5.53 -13.30 9.80
CA HIS A 115 -4.87 -12.02 9.94
C HIS A 115 -4.18 -11.63 8.65
N LEU A 116 -4.51 -10.45 8.13
CA LEU A 116 -3.85 -9.86 6.97
C LEU A 116 -2.95 -8.72 7.41
N SER A 117 -1.77 -8.61 6.81
CA SER A 117 -0.85 -7.50 7.05
C SER A 117 -0.08 -7.16 5.78
N PHE A 118 0.13 -5.87 5.54
CA PHE A 118 1.10 -5.42 4.54
C PHE A 118 2.52 -5.69 5.03
N GLN A 119 3.38 -6.16 4.13
CA GLN A 119 4.80 -6.35 4.37
C GLN A 119 5.58 -5.81 3.18
N TYR A 120 6.78 -5.28 3.43
CA TYR A 120 7.75 -5.11 2.35
C TYR A 120 8.19 -6.49 1.89
N ARG A 121 8.29 -6.65 0.57
CA ARG A 121 8.88 -7.85 -0.01
C ARG A 121 10.32 -7.93 0.45
N VAL A 122 10.67 -9.07 1.03
CA VAL A 122 12.08 -9.39 1.25
C VAL A 122 12.67 -9.60 -0.13
N ALA A 123 13.64 -8.76 -0.53
CA ALA A 123 14.45 -9.04 -1.70
C ALA A 123 15.05 -10.44 -1.48
N MET A 124 14.67 -11.43 -2.28
CA MET A 124 15.36 -12.70 -2.27
C MET A 124 16.81 -12.38 -2.63
N ALA A 125 17.72 -12.46 -1.66
CA ALA A 125 19.13 -12.53 -1.94
C ALA A 125 19.31 -13.71 -2.90
N ALA A 126 19.72 -13.39 -4.13
CA ALA A 126 20.04 -14.37 -5.15
C ALA A 126 21.30 -15.16 -4.77
#